data_AF-J9YT76-F1
#
_entry.id   AF-J9YT76-F1
#
_cell.length_a   1.000
_cell.length_b   1.000
_cell.length_c   1.000
_cell.angle_alpha   90.00
_cell.angle_beta   90.00
_cell.angle_gamma   90.00
#
_symmetry.space_group_name_H-M   'P 1'
#
loop_
_entity.id
_entity.type
_entity.pdbx_description
1 polymer ?
#
loop_
_entity_poly.entity_id
_entity_poly.type
_entity_poly.pdbx_seq_one_letter_code
_entity_poly.pdbx_strand_id
1 'polypeptide(L)'
;MKKYILIILSFLIYPFCSVAETKEQKQLVNCTGIYYAYSMIPQGQLELDKIVHSIAAKKFLNSHLLKTGLNEDKLNKDLLAIVDELYGQPYDGDKVKKCDDFIYKTISNSKEEILKIVNSGVY
;
A
#
# COMPACT_ATOMS: atom_id res chain seq x y z
N MET A 1 -19.85 31.30 42.33
CA MET A 1 -19.84 30.49 41.09
C MET A 1 -18.79 31.00 40.10
N LYS A 2 -17.48 30.82 40.35
CA LYS A 2 -16.41 31.24 39.39
C LYS A 2 -15.12 30.41 39.43
N LYS A 3 -15.00 29.38 40.28
CA LYS A 3 -13.75 28.60 40.44
C LYS A 3 -13.69 27.27 39.68
N TYR A 4 -14.81 26.78 39.13
CA TYR A 4 -14.87 25.48 38.43
C TYR A 4 -14.73 25.57 36.90
N ILE A 5 -14.69 26.78 36.33
CA ILE A 5 -14.60 26.98 34.86
C ILE A 5 -13.16 26.76 34.34
N LEU A 6 -12.14 26.85 35.19
CA LEU A 6 -10.73 26.72 34.78
C LEU A 6 -10.21 25.27 34.73
N ILE A 7 -10.94 24.29 35.26
CA ILE A 7 -10.47 22.90 35.34
C ILE A 7 -10.82 22.10 34.06
N ILE A 8 -11.83 22.54 33.30
CA ILE A 8 -12.34 21.81 32.13
C ILE A 8 -11.48 22.02 30.87
N LEU A 9 -10.58 23.01 30.85
CA LEU A 9 -9.74 23.32 29.68
C LEU A 9 -8.42 22.50 29.60
N SER A 10 -8.21 21.55 30.50
CA SER A 10 -6.96 20.76 30.57
C SER A 10 -7.00 19.43 29.81
N PHE A 11 -8.17 19.02 29.28
CA PHE A 11 -8.38 17.68 28.69
C PHE A 11 -8.34 17.61 27.16
N LEU A 12 -8.06 18.71 26.45
CA LEU A 12 -8.19 18.78 24.98
C LEU A 12 -6.86 18.81 24.21
N ILE A 13 -5.74 18.48 24.85
CA ILE A 13 -4.45 18.34 24.15
C ILE A 13 -4.11 16.84 24.09
N TYR A 14 -4.92 16.06 23.39
CA TYR A 14 -4.36 14.84 22.79
C TYR A 14 -3.37 15.32 21.74
N PRO A 15 -2.06 15.06 21.88
CA PRO A 15 -1.18 15.27 20.75
C PRO A 15 -1.70 14.37 19.65
N PHE A 16 -2.10 14.96 18.52
CA PHE A 16 -2.30 14.24 17.27
C PHE A 16 -0.92 13.69 16.93
N CYS A 17 -0.58 12.53 17.49
CA CYS A 17 0.70 11.88 17.26
C CYS A 17 0.59 11.29 15.86
N SER A 18 0.90 12.09 14.84
CA SER A 18 1.13 11.55 13.51
C SER A 18 2.41 10.73 13.61
N VAL A 19 2.26 9.41 13.71
CA VAL A 19 3.39 8.50 13.57
C VAL A 19 3.90 8.70 12.15
N ALA A 20 5.08 9.32 12.02
CA ALA A 20 5.72 9.48 10.73
C ALA A 20 5.97 8.09 10.13
N GLU A 21 5.59 7.91 8.87
CA GLU A 21 5.80 6.65 8.17
C GLU A 21 7.28 6.27 8.16
N THR A 22 7.56 5.02 8.47
CA THR A 22 8.93 4.49 8.38
C THR A 22 9.39 4.44 6.93
N LYS A 23 10.71 4.38 6.71
CA LYS A 23 11.28 4.18 5.37
C LYS A 23 10.73 2.90 4.72
N GLU A 24 10.54 1.85 5.51
CA GLU A 24 9.98 0.58 5.06
C GLU A 24 8.51 0.73 4.64
N GLN A 25 7.69 1.40 5.45
CA GLN A 25 6.29 1.67 5.10
C GLN A 25 6.18 2.47 3.80
N LYS A 26 6.99 3.52 3.62
CA LYS A 26 7.03 4.29 2.36
C LYS A 26 7.38 3.43 1.16
N GLN A 27 8.32 2.49 1.33
CA GLN A 27 8.70 1.59 0.25
C GLN A 27 7.63 0.54 -0.04
N LEU A 28 6.89 0.05 0.97
CA LEU A 28 5.72 -0.80 0.79
C LEU A 28 4.58 -0.05 0.07
N VAL A 29 4.32 1.21 0.42
CA VAL A 29 3.35 2.08 -0.29
C VAL A 29 3.76 2.24 -1.75
N ASN A 30 5.05 2.53 -2.01
CA ASN A 30 5.58 2.64 -3.37
C ASN A 30 5.35 1.37 -4.19
N CYS A 31 5.67 0.19 -3.62
CA CYS A 31 5.44 -1.07 -4.30
C CYS A 31 3.94 -1.36 -4.53
N THR A 32 3.10 -1.03 -3.55
CA THR A 32 1.64 -1.14 -3.71
C THR A 32 1.14 -0.29 -4.89
N GLY A 33 1.66 0.94 -5.04
CA GLY A 33 1.34 1.82 -6.16
C GLY A 33 1.83 1.29 -7.51
N ILE A 34 3.05 0.74 -7.57
CA ILE A 34 3.59 0.09 -8.78
C ILE A 34 2.70 -1.08 -9.22
N TYR A 35 2.36 -1.99 -8.30
CA TYR A 35 1.44 -3.09 -8.61
C TYR A 35 0.06 -2.59 -8.99
N TYR A 36 -0.40 -1.48 -8.41
CA TYR A 36 -1.67 -0.90 -8.80
C TYR A 36 -1.64 -0.41 -10.25
N ALA A 37 -0.64 0.39 -10.62
CA ALA A 37 -0.47 0.85 -11.99
C ALA A 37 -0.42 -0.33 -12.98
N TYR A 38 0.38 -1.35 -12.70
CA TYR A 38 0.53 -2.51 -13.58
C TYR A 38 -0.68 -3.45 -13.60
N SER A 39 -1.48 -3.48 -12.52
CA SER A 39 -2.76 -4.19 -12.52
C SER A 39 -3.82 -3.57 -13.44
N MET A 40 -3.65 -2.30 -13.83
CA MET A 40 -4.56 -1.60 -14.73
C MET A 40 -4.18 -1.74 -16.21
N ILE A 41 -3.02 -2.34 -16.53
CA ILE A 41 -2.62 -2.54 -17.93
C ILE A 41 -3.59 -3.53 -18.60
N PRO A 42 -4.20 -3.19 -19.74
CA PRO A 42 -5.15 -4.08 -20.42
C PRO A 42 -4.57 -5.43 -20.80
N GLN A 43 -5.40 -6.48 -20.67
CA GLN A 43 -5.11 -7.80 -21.21
C GLN A 43 -4.95 -7.67 -22.74
N GLY A 44 -3.79 -8.08 -23.26
CA GLY A 44 -3.39 -7.87 -24.66
C GLY A 44 -2.23 -6.89 -24.84
N GLN A 45 -1.94 -6.06 -23.83
CA GLN A 45 -0.72 -5.24 -23.75
C GLN A 45 0.33 -5.85 -22.80
N LEU A 46 -0.12 -6.65 -21.84
CA LEU A 46 0.74 -7.35 -20.89
C LEU A 46 0.23 -8.79 -20.69
N GLU A 47 1.16 -9.70 -20.39
CA GLU A 47 0.85 -11.09 -20.08
C GLU A 47 -0.07 -11.18 -18.84
N LEU A 48 -1.06 -12.07 -18.91
CA LEU A 48 -2.10 -12.18 -17.89
C LEU A 48 -1.53 -12.52 -16.50
N ASP A 49 -0.51 -13.37 -16.44
CA ASP A 49 0.16 -13.76 -15.20
C ASP A 49 0.79 -12.55 -14.48
N LYS A 50 1.39 -11.60 -15.21
CA LYS A 50 1.96 -10.37 -14.67
C LYS A 50 0.88 -9.43 -14.14
N ILE A 51 -0.24 -9.33 -14.84
CA ILE A 51 -1.41 -8.56 -14.40
C ILE A 51 -1.98 -9.17 -13.12
N VAL A 52 -2.21 -10.48 -13.11
CA VAL A 52 -2.77 -11.22 -11.97
C VAL A 52 -1.85 -11.16 -10.76
N HIS A 53 -0.54 -11.30 -10.94
CA HIS A 53 0.45 -11.10 -9.89
C HIS A 53 0.36 -9.70 -9.29
N SER A 54 0.27 -8.66 -10.13
CA SER A 54 0.15 -7.27 -9.68
C SER A 54 -1.16 -7.03 -8.91
N ILE A 55 -2.29 -7.61 -9.36
CA ILE A 55 -3.56 -7.54 -8.62
C ILE A 55 -3.42 -8.18 -7.23
N ALA A 56 -2.86 -9.39 -7.18
CA ALA A 56 -2.68 -10.15 -5.95
C ALA A 56 -1.74 -9.44 -4.96
N ALA A 57 -0.58 -8.98 -5.43
CA ALA A 57 0.40 -8.27 -4.63
C ALA A 57 -0.16 -6.94 -4.10
N LYS A 58 -0.86 -6.16 -4.93
CA LYS A 58 -1.58 -4.96 -4.49
C LYS A 58 -2.57 -5.27 -3.37
N LYS A 59 -3.42 -6.29 -3.54
CA LYS A 59 -4.44 -6.67 -2.57
C LYS A 59 -3.84 -7.08 -1.23
N PHE A 60 -2.79 -7.90 -1.26
CA PHE A 60 -2.03 -8.30 -0.09
C PHE A 60 -1.45 -7.08 0.64
N LEU A 61 -0.70 -6.22 -0.06
CA LEU A 61 -0.03 -5.08 0.56
C LEU A 61 -1.00 -4.03 1.07
N ASN A 62 -2.07 -3.75 0.34
CA ASN A 62 -3.10 -2.81 0.80
C ASN A 62 -3.70 -3.27 2.12
N SER A 63 -4.03 -4.57 2.24
CA SER A 63 -4.49 -5.16 3.49
C SER A 63 -3.43 -5.08 4.61
N HIS A 64 -2.17 -5.36 4.27
CA HIS A 64 -1.07 -5.30 5.23
C HIS A 64 -0.88 -3.87 5.78
N LEU A 65 -0.79 -2.87 4.91
CA LEU A 65 -0.55 -1.47 5.28
C LEU A 65 -1.66 -0.93 6.19
N LEU A 66 -2.93 -1.20 5.86
CA LEU A 66 -4.07 -0.83 6.71
C LEU A 66 -4.01 -1.53 8.08
N LYS A 67 -3.66 -2.82 8.13
CA LYS A 67 -3.48 -3.56 9.40
C LYS A 67 -2.32 -3.02 10.25
N THR A 68 -1.28 -2.48 9.63
CA THR A 68 -0.16 -1.83 10.35
C THR A 68 -0.48 -0.41 10.82
N GLY A 69 -1.72 0.06 10.63
CA GLY A 69 -2.19 1.34 11.15
C GLY A 69 -2.00 2.53 10.22
N LEU A 70 -1.69 2.29 8.93
CA LEU A 70 -1.65 3.37 7.95
C LEU A 70 -3.07 3.91 7.70
N ASN A 71 -3.23 5.23 7.71
CA ASN A 71 -4.51 5.86 7.44
C ASN A 71 -4.93 5.62 5.99
N GLU A 72 -6.19 5.20 5.78
CA GLU A 72 -6.73 4.82 4.48
C GLU A 72 -6.76 5.99 3.48
N ASP A 73 -7.20 7.18 3.90
CA ASP A 73 -7.26 8.35 3.02
C ASP A 73 -5.86 8.76 2.53
N LYS A 74 -4.88 8.71 3.45
CA LYS A 74 -3.48 8.97 3.12
C LYS A 74 -2.93 7.91 2.17
N LEU A 75 -3.16 6.62 2.47
CA LEU A 75 -2.74 5.52 1.59
C LEU A 75 -3.33 5.70 0.19
N ASN A 76 -4.64 5.93 0.08
CA ASN A 76 -5.30 6.17 -1.20
C ASN A 76 -4.70 7.35 -1.96
N LYS A 77 -4.43 8.47 -1.27
CA LYS A 77 -3.78 9.63 -1.88
C LYS A 77 -2.38 9.31 -2.42
N ASP A 78 -1.57 8.63 -1.63
CA ASP A 78 -0.19 8.29 -2.00
C ASP A 78 -0.17 7.27 -3.16
N LEU A 79 -1.06 6.29 -3.15
CA LEU A 79 -1.22 5.32 -4.25
C LEU A 79 -1.65 5.99 -5.55
N LEU A 80 -2.60 6.93 -5.49
CA LEU A 80 -3.04 7.68 -6.68
C LEU A 80 -1.91 8.50 -7.30
N ALA A 81 -1.05 9.12 -6.48
CA ALA A 81 0.10 9.86 -7.00
C ALA A 81 1.08 8.96 -7.76
N ILE A 82 1.34 7.74 -7.26
CA ILE A 82 2.21 6.76 -7.93
C ILE A 82 1.56 6.23 -9.22
N VAL A 83 0.26 5.95 -9.18
CA VAL A 83 -0.48 5.48 -10.36
C VAL A 83 -0.48 6.54 -11.47
N ASP A 84 -0.67 7.82 -11.12
CA ASP A 84 -0.62 8.93 -12.07
C ASP A 84 0.77 9.07 -12.71
N GLU A 85 1.84 8.96 -11.92
CA GLU A 85 3.22 8.98 -12.43
C GLU A 85 3.49 7.85 -13.43
N LEU A 86 2.94 6.66 -13.17
CA LEU A 86 3.14 5.46 -14.00
C LEU A 86 2.12 5.33 -15.13
N TYR A 87 1.11 6.21 -15.19
CA TYR A 87 0.05 6.10 -16.17
C TYR A 87 0.61 6.22 -17.60
N GLY A 88 0.26 5.25 -18.45
CA GLY A 88 0.74 5.17 -19.83
C GLY A 88 2.21 4.73 -20.00
N GLN A 89 2.94 4.48 -18.90
CA GLN A 89 4.29 3.93 -18.97
C GLN A 89 4.24 2.41 -19.26
N PRO A 90 5.23 1.87 -20.00
CA PRO A 90 5.31 0.43 -20.22
C PRO A 90 5.58 -0.31 -18.90
N TYR A 91 5.19 -1.58 -18.87
CA TYR A 91 5.53 -2.48 -17.78
C TYR A 91 7.05 -2.60 -17.63
N ASP A 92 7.55 -2.40 -16.40
CA ASP A 92 8.96 -2.55 -16.05
C ASP A 92 9.12 -3.73 -15.09
N GLY A 93 9.62 -4.85 -15.63
CA GLY A 93 9.84 -6.08 -14.86
C GLY A 93 10.90 -5.93 -13.77
N ASP A 94 11.86 -5.02 -13.92
CA ASP A 94 12.87 -4.78 -12.91
C ASP A 94 12.30 -4.04 -11.70
N LYS A 95 11.35 -3.11 -11.92
CA LYS A 95 10.60 -2.47 -10.82
C LYS A 95 9.79 -3.50 -10.04
N VAL A 96 9.09 -4.39 -10.74
CA VAL A 96 8.30 -5.46 -10.11
C VAL A 96 9.20 -6.41 -9.32
N LYS A 97 10.29 -6.88 -9.93
CA LYS A 97 11.24 -7.78 -9.24
C LYS A 97 11.84 -7.14 -7.99
N LYS A 98 12.21 -5.86 -8.04
CA LYS A 98 12.71 -5.13 -6.87
C LYS A 98 11.68 -5.06 -5.75
N CYS A 99 10.40 -4.88 -6.10
CA CYS A 99 9.32 -4.90 -5.14
C CYS A 99 9.10 -6.30 -4.55
N ASP A 100 9.06 -7.34 -5.37
CA ASP A 100 8.95 -8.73 -4.91
C ASP A 100 10.08 -9.07 -3.93
N ASP A 101 11.33 -8.82 -4.31
CA ASP A 101 12.52 -9.08 -3.48
C ASP A 101 12.43 -8.33 -2.13
N PHE A 102 11.98 -7.06 -2.15
CA PHE A 102 11.81 -6.26 -0.94
C PHE A 102 10.70 -6.80 -0.04
N ILE A 103 9.53 -7.13 -0.59
CA ILE A 103 8.36 -7.57 0.16
C ILE A 103 8.59 -8.95 0.77
N TYR A 104 9.15 -9.88 0.00
CA TYR A 104 9.44 -11.24 0.46
C TYR A 104 10.46 -11.26 1.59
N LYS A 105 11.37 -10.28 1.62
CA LYS A 105 12.31 -10.10 2.71
C LYS A 105 11.67 -9.41 3.93
N THR A 106 10.79 -8.44 3.71
CA THR A 106 10.28 -7.54 4.77
C THR A 106 9.08 -8.14 5.51
N ILE A 107 8.18 -8.80 4.79
CA ILE A 107 6.94 -9.34 5.34
C ILE A 107 7.00 -10.86 5.25
N SER A 108 7.06 -11.53 6.40
CA SER A 108 7.06 -13.00 6.47
C SER A 108 5.83 -13.60 5.79
N ASN A 109 6.02 -14.72 5.09
CA ASN A 109 4.99 -15.45 4.36
C ASN A 109 4.30 -14.68 3.22
N SER A 110 4.80 -13.49 2.85
CA SER A 110 4.16 -12.66 1.82
C SER A 110 4.14 -13.34 0.45
N LYS A 111 5.18 -14.10 0.09
CA LYS A 111 5.22 -14.86 -1.15
C LYS A 111 4.11 -15.90 -1.22
N GLU A 112 3.93 -16.67 -0.15
CA GLU A 112 2.89 -17.70 -0.04
C GLU A 112 1.49 -17.09 -0.06
N GLU A 113 1.27 -15.99 0.66
CA GLU A 113 -0.03 -15.30 0.70
C GLU A 113 -0.39 -14.69 -0.66
N ILE A 114 0.56 -14.06 -1.35
CA ILE A 114 0.34 -13.55 -2.71
C ILE A 114 0.01 -14.70 -3.66
N LEU A 115 0.75 -15.81 -3.61
CA LEU A 115 0.50 -16.98 -4.44
C LEU A 115 -0.88 -17.60 -4.16
N LYS A 116 -1.34 -17.63 -2.90
CA LYS A 116 -2.70 -18.06 -2.55
C LYS A 116 -3.75 -17.17 -3.21
N ILE A 117 -3.56 -15.85 -3.21
CA ILE A 117 -4.49 -14.92 -3.86
C ILE A 117 -4.52 -15.16 -5.38
N VAL A 118 -3.35 -15.33 -6.02
CA VAL A 118 -3.25 -15.69 -7.45
C VAL A 118 -4.04 -16.97 -7.74
N ASN A 119 -3.83 -18.02 -6.96
CA ASN A 119 -4.46 -19.33 -7.17
C ASN A 119 -5.96 -19.35 -6.83
N SER A 120 -6.45 -18.38 -6.06
CA SER A 120 -7.87 -18.31 -5.68
C SER A 120 -8.79 -17.89 -6.83
N GLY A 121 -8.24 -17.28 -7.89
CA GLY A 121 -9.06 -16.70 -8.95
C GLY A 121 -9.80 -15.42 -8.56
N VAL A 122 -9.65 -14.94 -7.32
CA VAL A 122 -10.32 -13.76 -6.78
C VAL A 122 -9.41 -12.53 -6.92
N TYR A 123 -9.27 -12.06 -8.17
CA TYR A 123 -8.55 -10.84 -8.55
C TYR A 123 -9.47 -9.62 -8.50
#